data_AF-A0AAW4UPN2-F1
#
_entry.id   AF-A0AAW4UPN2-F1
#
_cell.length_a   1.000
_cell.length_b   1.000
_cell.length_c   1.000
_cell.angle_alpha   90.00
_cell.angle_beta   90.00
_cell.angle_gamma   90.00
#
_symmetry.space_group_name_H-M   'P 1'
#
loop_
_entity.id
_entity.type
_entity.pdbx_description
1 polymer ?
#
loop_
_entity_poly.entity_id
_entity_poly.type
_entity_poly.pdbx_seq_one_letter_code
_entity_poly.pdbx_strand_id
1 'polypeptide(L)'
;MDKEIIKKIYNDIFLYIQHSNIDLFLCGRASNKSYVSNRDQLRKRLEKDKKLSIFYPEDMFMELLSRKKYDLFTLENFLAENSDLIMIVCESPGSFTELGAFTSNEKTLRKLVVLIQKKYKNDKSFIMQGPVRYIEKHDKKNVIYFNNDLDDMEEVVEEYLASKYWFYRSKKYTRKYGNYTKEINLISGQFYFILLLLYFYNKIETKEMNETIRYIYQERKFEANQFEILYTAALKRLYKEGMLIKNVDNGLNYYKLSKKGYYTVKDLLNDVMVDNRDKLVNRIRLDIISAQYR
;
A
#
# COMPACT_ATOMS: atom_id res chain seq x y z
N MET A 1 21.82 7.34 14.06
CA MET A 1 22.34 7.06 12.71
C MET A 1 22.81 8.36 12.08
N ASP A 2 23.89 8.33 11.30
CA ASP A 2 24.42 9.52 10.61
C ASP A 2 23.42 10.06 9.59
N LYS A 3 22.99 11.32 9.77
CA LYS A 3 21.96 11.97 8.95
C LYS A 3 22.34 12.10 7.48
N GLU A 4 23.62 12.30 7.17
CA GLU A 4 24.11 12.42 5.79
C GLU A 4 24.04 11.07 5.06
N ILE A 5 24.31 9.97 5.77
CA ILE A 5 24.15 8.63 5.20
C ILE A 5 22.67 8.32 4.95
N ILE A 6 21.78 8.66 5.89
CA ILE A 6 20.33 8.48 5.70
C ILE A 6 19.85 9.26 4.48
N LYS A 7 20.31 10.51 4.31
CA LYS A 7 20.01 11.34 3.13
C LYS A 7 20.47 10.69 1.84
N LYS A 8 21.68 10.12 1.80
CA LYS A 8 22.18 9.37 0.64
C LYS A 8 21.31 8.16 0.32
N ILE A 9 20.95 7.36 1.32
CA ILE A 9 20.04 6.20 1.12
C ILE A 9 18.70 6.67 0.55
N TYR A 10 18.15 7.77 1.06
CA TYR A 10 16.89 8.30 0.58
C TYR A 10 17.00 8.87 -0.85
N ASN A 11 17.91 9.82 -1.08
CA ASN A 11 18.02 10.54 -2.34
C ASN A 11 18.59 9.69 -3.47
N ASP A 12 19.60 8.85 -3.20
CA ASP A 12 20.36 8.16 -4.24
C ASP A 12 19.81 6.75 -4.53
N ILE A 13 19.05 6.17 -3.59
CA ILE A 13 18.45 4.84 -3.76
C ILE A 13 16.93 4.94 -3.77
N PHE A 14 16.32 5.35 -2.65
CA PHE A 14 14.87 5.22 -2.47
C PHE A 14 14.08 5.96 -3.55
N LEU A 15 14.44 7.21 -3.87
CA LEU A 15 13.75 7.99 -4.91
C LEU A 15 13.87 7.42 -6.33
N TYR A 16 14.84 6.53 -6.57
CA TYR A 16 15.08 5.90 -7.86
C TYR A 16 14.53 4.48 -7.96
N ILE A 17 13.83 3.99 -6.94
CA ILE A 17 13.14 2.70 -7.00
C ILE A 17 11.90 2.85 -7.87
N GLN A 18 11.86 2.10 -8.98
CA GLN A 18 10.63 1.92 -9.73
C GLN A 18 9.76 0.89 -9.03
N HIS A 19 8.67 1.36 -8.45
CA HIS A 19 7.66 0.48 -7.92
C HIS A 19 6.82 -0.04 -9.09
N SER A 20 6.49 -1.33 -9.08
CA SER A 20 5.59 -1.92 -10.07
C SER A 20 4.42 -2.62 -9.38
N ASN A 21 3.99 -2.08 -8.25
CA ASN A 21 2.89 -2.61 -7.44
C ASN A 21 1.78 -1.57 -7.28
N ILE A 22 0.53 -2.04 -7.33
CA ILE A 22 -0.69 -1.28 -7.15
C ILE A 22 -1.12 -1.46 -5.70
N ASP A 23 -1.23 -0.37 -4.95
CA ASP A 23 -1.80 -0.35 -3.61
C ASP A 23 -3.34 -0.32 -3.73
N LEU A 24 -3.97 -1.45 -3.41
CA LEU A 24 -5.40 -1.71 -3.55
C LEU A 24 -6.04 -1.80 -2.16
N PHE A 25 -6.97 -0.90 -1.85
CA PHE A 25 -7.91 -1.11 -0.74
C PHE A 25 -9.11 -1.90 -1.21
N LEU A 26 -9.32 -3.08 -0.62
CA LEU A 26 -10.43 -3.97 -0.94
C LEU A 26 -11.47 -3.89 0.19
N CYS A 27 -12.65 -3.39 -0.15
CA CYS A 27 -13.76 -3.17 0.77
C CYS A 27 -14.94 -4.10 0.42
N GLY A 28 -15.91 -4.24 1.30
CA GLY A 28 -16.98 -5.23 1.19
C GLY A 28 -17.21 -5.99 2.49
N ARG A 29 -17.96 -7.09 2.44
CA ARG A 29 -18.31 -7.84 3.66
C ARG A 29 -17.11 -8.64 4.17
N ALA A 30 -16.85 -8.60 5.47
CA ALA A 30 -15.89 -9.50 6.10
C ALA A 30 -16.44 -10.92 6.21
N SER A 31 -15.60 -11.92 5.94
CA SER A 31 -15.92 -13.32 6.24
C SER A 31 -16.03 -13.54 7.74
N ASN A 32 -16.78 -14.56 8.12
CA ASN A 32 -16.89 -15.04 9.48
C ASN A 32 -16.80 -16.58 9.50
N LYS A 33 -17.01 -17.21 10.67
CA LYS A 33 -16.87 -18.66 10.82
C LYS A 33 -17.83 -19.48 9.94
N SER A 34 -18.99 -18.93 9.58
CA SER A 34 -20.04 -19.64 8.84
C SER A 34 -20.21 -19.18 7.39
N TYR A 35 -19.52 -18.11 6.99
CA TYR A 35 -19.69 -17.50 5.67
C TYR A 35 -18.39 -16.88 5.17
N VAL A 36 -18.02 -17.19 3.93
CA VAL A 36 -16.88 -16.58 3.24
C VAL A 36 -17.40 -15.60 2.20
N SER A 37 -17.03 -14.33 2.32
CA SER A 37 -17.48 -13.26 1.42
C SER A 37 -16.82 -13.31 0.05
N ASN A 38 -17.46 -12.74 -0.97
CA ASN A 38 -16.84 -12.63 -2.30
C ASN A 38 -15.58 -11.76 -2.23
N ARG A 39 -15.60 -10.72 -1.40
CA ARG A 39 -14.42 -9.90 -1.09
C ARG A 39 -13.21 -10.73 -0.68
N ASP A 40 -13.35 -11.59 0.30
CA ASP A 40 -12.21 -12.34 0.86
C ASP A 40 -11.80 -13.51 -0.05
N GLN A 41 -12.74 -14.07 -0.81
CA GLN A 41 -12.43 -15.04 -1.86
C GLN A 41 -11.61 -14.40 -2.98
N LEU A 42 -12.01 -13.22 -3.46
CA LEU A 42 -11.28 -12.45 -4.47
C LEU A 42 -9.88 -12.09 -3.98
N ARG A 43 -9.74 -11.65 -2.72
CA ARG A 43 -8.41 -11.36 -2.14
C ARG A 43 -7.45 -12.53 -2.28
N LYS A 44 -7.87 -13.75 -1.92
CA LYS A 44 -7.03 -14.96 -1.97
C LYS A 44 -6.52 -15.30 -3.37
N ARG A 45 -7.28 -14.90 -4.40
CA ARG A 45 -6.88 -15.06 -5.80
C ARG A 45 -5.85 -14.00 -6.19
N LEU A 46 -6.19 -12.74 -5.98
CA LEU A 46 -5.39 -11.59 -6.38
C LEU A 46 -4.06 -11.46 -5.62
N GLU A 47 -3.99 -11.87 -4.34
CA GLU A 47 -2.76 -11.74 -3.53
C GLU A 47 -1.60 -12.62 -4.00
N LYS A 48 -1.85 -13.54 -4.95
CA LYS A 48 -0.80 -14.33 -5.61
C LYS A 48 0.05 -13.47 -6.55
N ASP A 49 -0.50 -12.38 -7.09
CA ASP A 49 0.28 -11.45 -7.90
C ASP A 49 1.04 -10.46 -7.00
N LYS A 50 2.37 -10.52 -7.07
CA LYS A 50 3.27 -9.61 -6.33
C LYS A 50 3.13 -8.15 -6.76
N LYS A 51 2.47 -7.87 -7.89
CA LYS A 51 2.14 -6.52 -8.33
C LYS A 51 0.93 -5.94 -7.61
N LEU A 52 0.23 -6.70 -6.78
CA LEU A 52 -0.89 -6.20 -5.99
C LEU A 52 -0.52 -6.17 -4.52
N SER A 53 -0.69 -5.00 -3.91
CA SER A 53 -0.58 -4.81 -2.46
C SER A 53 -1.98 -4.56 -1.92
N ILE A 54 -2.62 -5.63 -1.41
CA ILE A 54 -4.05 -5.62 -1.06
C ILE A 54 -4.24 -5.40 0.44
N PHE A 55 -4.98 -4.34 0.77
CA PHE A 55 -5.27 -3.92 2.14
C PHE A 55 -6.76 -3.95 2.44
N TYR A 56 -7.08 -4.32 3.68
CA TYR A 56 -8.39 -4.07 4.26
C TYR A 56 -8.32 -2.77 5.05
N PRO A 57 -9.20 -1.79 4.80
CA PRO A 57 -9.26 -0.59 5.61
C PRO A 57 -9.35 -0.91 7.11
N GLU A 58 -10.22 -1.84 7.49
CA GLU A 58 -10.45 -2.18 8.90
C GLU A 58 -9.17 -2.65 9.63
N ASP A 59 -8.30 -3.42 8.96
CA ASP A 59 -7.04 -3.90 9.54
C ASP A 59 -6.07 -2.75 9.85
N MET A 60 -6.14 -1.68 9.05
CA MET A 60 -5.23 -0.55 9.19
C MET A 60 -5.76 0.47 10.19
N PHE A 61 -7.08 0.73 10.19
CA PHE A 61 -7.66 1.89 10.86
C PHE A 61 -8.45 1.61 12.13
N MET A 62 -8.89 0.38 12.42
CA MET A 62 -9.78 0.13 13.57
C MET A 62 -9.16 0.54 14.91
N GLU A 63 -7.85 0.34 15.08
CA GLU A 63 -7.13 0.76 16.29
C GLU A 63 -6.93 2.30 16.38
N LEU A 64 -6.94 2.99 15.23
CA LEU A 64 -6.79 4.43 15.17
C LEU A 64 -8.13 5.13 15.43
N LEU A 65 -9.21 4.57 14.88
CA LEU A 65 -10.59 5.00 15.13
C LEU A 65 -10.98 4.77 16.60
N SER A 66 -10.55 3.66 17.22
CA SER A 66 -10.87 3.36 18.63
C SER A 66 -10.28 4.37 19.61
N ARG A 67 -9.18 5.04 19.25
CA ARG A 67 -8.55 6.11 20.05
C ARG A 67 -9.31 7.45 19.98
N LYS A 68 -10.47 7.51 19.30
CA LYS A 68 -11.31 8.72 19.07
C LYS A 68 -10.55 9.91 18.46
N LYS A 69 -9.34 9.70 17.95
CA LYS A 69 -8.47 10.76 17.42
C LYS A 69 -8.78 11.08 15.95
N TYR A 70 -9.39 10.14 15.24
CA TYR A 70 -9.65 10.23 13.81
C TYR A 70 -11.13 9.94 13.53
N ASP A 71 -11.71 10.72 12.61
CA ASP A 71 -13.09 10.57 12.15
C ASP A 71 -13.16 9.85 10.79
N LEU A 72 -14.37 9.66 10.28
CA LEU A 72 -14.61 9.01 8.98
C LEU A 72 -14.05 9.83 7.81
N PHE A 73 -14.06 11.17 7.89
CA PHE A 73 -13.47 12.02 6.85
C PHE A 73 -11.95 11.85 6.76
N THR A 74 -11.28 11.69 7.91
CA THR A 74 -9.86 11.39 7.95
C THR A 74 -9.56 10.05 7.29
N LEU A 75 -10.41 9.04 7.51
CA LEU A 75 -10.30 7.74 6.84
C LEU A 75 -10.42 7.87 5.32
N GLU A 76 -11.43 8.58 4.81
CA GLU A 76 -11.64 8.75 3.37
C GLU A 76 -10.44 9.42 2.68
N ASN A 77 -9.97 10.55 3.23
CA ASN A 77 -8.81 11.25 2.69
C ASN A 77 -7.57 10.37 2.74
N PHE A 78 -7.36 9.66 3.84
CA PHE A 78 -6.22 8.76 4.00
C PHE A 78 -6.26 7.61 2.99
N LEU A 79 -7.42 6.97 2.80
CA LEU A 79 -7.62 5.89 1.83
C LEU A 79 -7.30 6.39 0.42
N ALA A 80 -7.84 7.56 0.06
CA ALA A 80 -7.58 8.15 -1.24
C ALA A 80 -6.10 8.50 -1.43
N GLU A 81 -5.40 9.01 -0.41
CA GLU A 81 -3.99 9.39 -0.51
C GLU A 81 -3.05 8.19 -0.58
N ASN A 82 -3.39 7.08 0.09
CA ASN A 82 -2.52 5.91 0.24
C ASN A 82 -2.85 4.72 -0.68
N SER A 83 -3.73 4.91 -1.65
CA SER A 83 -4.05 3.87 -2.64
C SER A 83 -3.99 4.37 -4.05
N ASP A 84 -3.80 3.43 -4.96
CA ASP A 84 -4.00 3.62 -6.39
C ASP A 84 -5.44 3.27 -6.78
N LEU A 85 -6.03 2.33 -6.05
CA LEU A 85 -7.35 1.76 -6.33
C LEU A 85 -8.09 1.46 -5.04
N ILE A 86 -9.36 1.86 -4.97
CA ILE A 86 -10.31 1.46 -3.93
C ILE A 86 -11.36 0.60 -4.61
N MET A 87 -11.47 -0.65 -4.24
CA MET A 87 -12.40 -1.60 -4.83
C MET A 87 -13.41 -2.06 -3.79
N ILE A 88 -14.70 -1.87 -4.03
CA ILE A 88 -15.76 -2.30 -3.12
C ILE A 88 -16.56 -3.43 -3.77
N VAL A 89 -16.65 -4.57 -3.08
CA VAL A 89 -17.63 -5.61 -3.41
C VAL A 89 -18.96 -5.27 -2.74
N CYS A 90 -19.94 -4.89 -3.54
CA CYS A 90 -21.25 -4.42 -3.09
C CYS A 90 -22.16 -5.60 -2.70
N GLU A 91 -22.01 -6.11 -1.47
CA GLU A 91 -22.62 -7.38 -1.03
C GLU A 91 -23.22 -7.36 0.39
N SER A 92 -23.21 -6.22 1.07
CA SER A 92 -23.72 -6.09 2.45
C SER A 92 -24.12 -4.65 2.81
N PRO A 93 -24.93 -4.45 3.88
CA PRO A 93 -25.27 -3.11 4.37
C PRO A 93 -24.05 -2.21 4.61
N GLY A 94 -22.98 -2.75 5.21
CA GLY A 94 -21.73 -2.00 5.41
C GLY A 94 -21.12 -1.51 4.11
N SER A 95 -21.02 -2.39 3.10
CA SER A 95 -20.48 -2.02 1.79
C SER A 95 -21.35 -1.00 1.03
N PHE A 96 -22.66 -0.95 1.29
CA PHE A 96 -23.55 0.05 0.71
C PHE A 96 -23.29 1.43 1.33
N THR A 97 -23.04 1.47 2.64
CA THR A 97 -22.65 2.69 3.35
C THR A 97 -21.28 3.19 2.86
N GLU A 98 -20.28 2.30 2.74
CA GLU A 98 -18.96 2.64 2.20
C GLU A 98 -19.05 3.19 0.77
N LEU A 99 -19.86 2.55 -0.08
CA LEU A 99 -20.12 3.03 -1.43
C LEU A 99 -20.70 4.45 -1.44
N GLY A 100 -21.68 4.74 -0.58
CA GLY A 100 -22.24 6.08 -0.44
C GLY A 100 -21.21 7.12 0.06
N ALA A 101 -20.41 6.75 1.06
CA ALA A 101 -19.37 7.61 1.61
C ALA A 101 -18.30 7.95 0.56
N PHE A 102 -17.72 6.92 -0.09
CA PHE A 102 -16.63 7.12 -1.06
C PHE A 102 -17.09 7.76 -2.36
N THR A 103 -18.39 7.66 -2.72
CA THR A 103 -18.93 8.41 -3.86
C THR A 103 -19.17 9.89 -3.57
N SER A 104 -19.35 10.26 -2.30
CA SER A 104 -19.59 11.64 -1.87
C SER A 104 -18.28 12.46 -1.79
N ASN A 105 -17.13 11.79 -1.71
CA ASN A 105 -15.82 12.43 -1.65
C ASN A 105 -15.09 12.32 -3.00
N GLU A 106 -14.71 13.45 -3.59
CA GLU A 106 -14.08 13.48 -4.92
C GLU A 106 -12.75 12.73 -5.00
N LYS A 107 -11.94 12.75 -3.93
CA LYS A 107 -10.63 12.11 -3.93
C LYS A 107 -10.78 10.59 -3.99
N THR A 108 -11.71 10.03 -3.23
CA THR A 108 -12.02 8.60 -3.26
C THR A 108 -12.73 8.20 -4.54
N LEU A 109 -13.70 9.00 -5.01
CA LEU A 109 -14.49 8.72 -6.22
C LEU A 109 -13.60 8.47 -7.44
N ARG A 110 -12.54 9.25 -7.62
CA ARG A 110 -11.59 9.09 -8.75
C ARG A 110 -10.87 7.73 -8.76
N LYS A 111 -10.74 7.10 -7.59
CA LYS A 111 -10.04 5.82 -7.39
C LYS A 111 -11.00 4.66 -7.15
N LEU A 112 -12.30 4.94 -7.02
CA LEU A 112 -13.31 3.99 -6.62
C LEU A 112 -13.73 3.10 -7.80
N VAL A 113 -13.77 1.79 -7.55
CA VAL A 113 -14.34 0.76 -8.41
C VAL A 113 -15.34 -0.04 -7.60
N VAL A 114 -16.50 -0.29 -8.18
CA VAL A 114 -17.55 -1.07 -7.55
C VAL A 114 -17.79 -2.37 -8.32
N LEU A 115 -17.83 -3.49 -7.58
CA LEU A 115 -18.19 -4.79 -8.10
C LEU A 115 -19.63 -5.10 -7.71
N ILE A 116 -20.44 -5.43 -8.71
CA ILE A 116 -21.88 -5.68 -8.55
C ILE A 116 -22.23 -7.01 -9.21
N GLN A 117 -22.98 -7.85 -8.50
CA GLN A 117 -23.48 -9.07 -9.11
C GLN A 117 -24.42 -8.75 -10.27
N LYS A 118 -24.21 -9.39 -11.42
CA LYS A 118 -24.91 -9.13 -12.68
C LYS A 118 -26.43 -9.21 -12.58
N LYS A 119 -26.96 -10.03 -11.66
CA LYS A 119 -28.39 -10.14 -11.38
C LYS A 119 -29.03 -8.81 -10.94
N TYR A 120 -28.27 -7.92 -10.32
CA TYR A 120 -28.74 -6.60 -9.85
C TYR A 120 -28.53 -5.48 -10.86
N LYS A 121 -27.88 -5.74 -12.01
CA LYS A 121 -27.47 -4.71 -12.99
C LYS A 121 -28.63 -3.83 -13.47
N ASN A 122 -29.83 -4.41 -13.58
CA ASN A 122 -31.01 -3.72 -14.10
C ASN A 122 -32.03 -3.38 -12.99
N ASP A 123 -31.66 -3.54 -11.72
CA ASP A 123 -32.57 -3.29 -10.61
C ASP A 123 -32.92 -1.82 -10.51
N LYS A 124 -34.21 -1.54 -10.27
CA LYS A 124 -34.69 -0.19 -9.95
C LYS A 124 -34.47 0.11 -8.46
N SER A 125 -33.21 0.07 -8.03
CA SER A 125 -32.81 0.30 -6.63
C SER A 125 -32.07 1.63 -6.48
N PHE A 126 -32.08 2.16 -5.25
CA PHE A 126 -31.33 3.39 -4.93
C PHE A 126 -29.83 3.22 -5.19
N ILE A 127 -29.27 2.03 -4.92
CA ILE A 127 -27.85 1.72 -5.16
C ILE A 127 -27.53 1.87 -6.65
N MET A 128 -28.31 1.22 -7.52
CA MET A 128 -28.07 1.24 -8.97
C MET A 128 -28.33 2.62 -9.58
N GLN A 129 -29.40 3.30 -9.19
CA GLN A 129 -29.79 4.59 -9.76
C GLN A 129 -29.03 5.78 -9.18
N GLY A 130 -28.48 5.64 -7.98
CA GLY A 130 -27.70 6.64 -7.25
C GLY A 130 -26.20 6.43 -7.44
N PRO A 131 -25.47 5.90 -6.43
CA PRO A 131 -24.01 5.88 -6.42
C PRO A 131 -23.40 5.13 -7.62
N VAL A 132 -23.99 4.00 -8.05
CA VAL A 132 -23.44 3.24 -9.18
C VAL A 132 -23.55 4.03 -10.48
N ARG A 133 -24.73 4.59 -10.78
CA ARG A 133 -24.92 5.48 -11.94
C ARG A 133 -24.01 6.71 -11.88
N TYR A 134 -23.74 7.22 -10.69
CA TYR A 134 -22.82 8.36 -10.50
C TYR A 134 -21.36 8.00 -10.83
N ILE A 135 -20.91 6.81 -10.42
CA ILE A 135 -19.59 6.26 -10.80
C ILE A 135 -19.54 6.01 -12.31
N GLU A 136 -20.55 5.38 -12.91
CA GLU A 136 -20.59 5.10 -14.36
C GLU A 136 -20.50 6.37 -15.21
N LYS A 137 -21.08 7.49 -14.74
CA LYS A 137 -20.97 8.80 -15.39
C LYS A 137 -19.56 9.37 -15.35
N HIS A 138 -18.79 9.10 -14.29
CA HIS A 138 -17.41 9.54 -14.16
C HIS A 138 -16.46 8.66 -14.97
N ASP A 139 -16.56 7.34 -14.79
CA ASP A 139 -15.83 6.35 -15.58
C ASP A 139 -16.62 5.05 -15.61
N LYS A 140 -17.13 4.71 -16.80
CA LYS A 140 -17.90 3.48 -17.01
C LYS A 140 -17.11 2.21 -16.68
N LYS A 141 -15.77 2.22 -16.80
CA LYS A 141 -14.93 1.07 -16.47
C LYS A 141 -14.84 0.82 -14.96
N ASN A 142 -15.15 1.82 -14.14
CA ASN A 142 -15.11 1.69 -12.68
C ASN A 142 -16.33 0.95 -12.11
N VAL A 143 -17.29 0.52 -12.94
CA VAL A 143 -18.38 -0.36 -12.53
C VAL A 143 -18.21 -1.71 -13.20
N ILE A 144 -17.88 -2.71 -12.40
CA ILE A 144 -17.62 -4.08 -12.83
C ILE A 144 -18.80 -4.96 -12.45
N TYR A 145 -19.36 -5.63 -13.45
CA TYR A 145 -20.42 -6.62 -13.25
C TYR A 145 -19.82 -8.00 -13.34
N PHE A 146 -20.10 -8.84 -12.34
CA PHE A 146 -19.64 -10.23 -12.28
C PHE A 146 -20.81 -11.17 -12.03
N ASN A 147 -20.75 -12.39 -12.55
CA ASN A 147 -21.67 -13.46 -12.21
C ASN A 147 -21.41 -13.90 -10.76
N ASN A 148 -22.33 -14.59 -10.09
CA ASN A 148 -22.09 -15.10 -8.72
C ASN A 148 -21.16 -16.35 -8.76
N ASP A 149 -20.05 -16.20 -9.46
CA ASP A 149 -19.01 -17.18 -9.72
C ASP A 149 -17.65 -16.51 -9.48
N LEU A 150 -16.75 -17.21 -8.80
CA LEU A 150 -15.47 -16.63 -8.37
C LEU A 150 -14.47 -16.50 -9.52
N ASP A 151 -14.47 -17.45 -10.46
CA ASP A 151 -13.52 -17.44 -11.57
C ASP A 151 -13.88 -16.30 -12.55
N ASP A 152 -15.18 -16.08 -12.80
CA ASP A 152 -15.68 -14.90 -13.53
C ASP A 152 -15.29 -13.59 -12.83
N MET A 153 -15.45 -13.51 -11.51
CA MET A 153 -15.07 -12.32 -10.72
C MET A 153 -13.57 -12.01 -10.81
N GLU A 154 -12.72 -13.04 -10.73
CA GLU A 154 -11.27 -12.92 -10.88
C GLU A 154 -10.91 -12.40 -12.28
N GLU A 155 -11.47 -13.02 -13.33
CA GLU A 155 -11.23 -12.67 -14.72
C GLU A 155 -11.56 -11.20 -15.02
N VAL A 156 -12.78 -10.74 -14.69
CA VAL A 156 -13.20 -9.36 -14.98
C VAL A 156 -12.38 -8.32 -14.21
N VAL A 157 -11.89 -8.66 -13.01
CA VAL A 157 -11.02 -7.78 -12.21
C VAL A 157 -9.62 -7.71 -12.84
N GLU A 158 -9.05 -8.85 -13.25
CA GLU A 158 -7.74 -8.86 -13.91
C GLU A 158 -7.76 -8.12 -15.26
N GLU A 159 -8.85 -8.22 -16.01
CA GLU A 159 -9.05 -7.45 -17.24
C GLU A 159 -9.11 -5.95 -16.96
N TYR A 160 -9.86 -5.54 -15.94
CA TYR A 160 -9.91 -4.14 -15.51
C TYR A 160 -8.52 -3.63 -15.13
N LEU A 161 -7.79 -4.37 -14.27
CA LEU A 161 -6.44 -4.01 -13.83
C LEU A 161 -5.48 -3.90 -15.02
N ALA A 162 -5.52 -4.85 -15.95
CA ALA A 162 -4.72 -4.82 -17.17
C ALA A 162 -5.04 -3.62 -18.07
N SER A 163 -6.32 -3.23 -18.14
CA SER A 163 -6.75 -2.09 -18.96
C SER A 163 -6.35 -0.74 -18.37
N LYS A 164 -6.24 -0.65 -17.04
CA LYS A 164 -5.94 0.60 -16.32
C LYS A 164 -4.45 0.77 -16.04
N TYR A 165 -3.76 -0.32 -15.75
CA TYR A 165 -2.34 -0.32 -15.38
C TYR A 165 -1.54 -1.07 -16.44
N TRP A 166 -0.91 -0.31 -17.34
CA TRP A 166 -0.15 -0.84 -18.48
C TRP A 166 0.97 -1.83 -18.07
N PHE A 167 1.52 -1.71 -16.86
CA PHE A 167 2.55 -2.61 -16.34
C PHE A 167 1.99 -3.91 -15.72
N TYR A 168 0.68 -4.04 -15.55
CA TYR A 168 0.06 -5.20 -14.89
C TYR A 168 0.32 -6.51 -15.66
N ARG A 169 0.14 -6.53 -16.99
CA ARG A 169 0.39 -7.74 -17.80
C ARG A 169 1.83 -7.91 -18.29
N SER A 170 2.66 -6.86 -18.34
CA SER A 170 4.02 -6.99 -18.91
C SER A 170 5.14 -6.62 -17.93
N LYS A 171 6.07 -7.56 -17.72
CA LYS A 171 7.33 -7.33 -16.97
C LYS A 171 8.38 -6.55 -17.77
N LYS A 172 8.27 -6.50 -19.11
CA LYS A 172 9.34 -5.99 -19.98
C LYS A 172 9.29 -4.47 -20.18
N TYR A 173 8.10 -3.89 -20.05
CA TYR A 173 7.89 -2.46 -20.30
C TYR A 173 8.06 -1.59 -19.05
N THR A 174 8.01 -2.15 -17.83
CA THR A 174 8.11 -1.41 -16.54
C THR A 174 9.32 -0.48 -16.50
N ARG A 175 10.48 -0.96 -16.99
CA ARG A 175 11.74 -0.21 -16.98
C ARG A 175 11.80 0.95 -17.97
N LYS A 176 10.95 0.97 -19.00
CA LYS A 176 11.10 1.88 -20.16
C LYS A 176 10.12 3.06 -20.15
N TYR A 177 9.00 2.98 -19.43
CA TYR A 177 7.93 3.98 -19.54
C TYR A 177 7.32 4.37 -18.18
N GLY A 178 7.90 5.36 -17.50
CA GLY A 178 7.20 6.14 -16.45
C GLY A 178 7.78 6.04 -15.05
N ASN A 179 7.75 7.16 -14.35
CA ASN A 179 8.18 7.30 -12.95
C ASN A 179 7.04 6.89 -12.01
N TYR A 180 6.86 5.58 -11.82
CA TYR A 180 5.96 5.09 -10.76
C TYR A 180 6.76 4.95 -9.46
N THR A 181 7.00 6.08 -8.81
CA THR A 181 7.73 6.18 -7.54
C THR A 181 6.75 6.31 -6.38
N LYS A 182 7.09 5.76 -5.21
CA LYS A 182 6.29 5.91 -3.98
C LYS A 182 7.01 6.90 -3.08
N GLU A 183 6.35 8.01 -2.76
CA GLU A 183 6.89 8.97 -1.80
C GLU A 183 6.80 8.43 -0.37
N ILE A 184 7.71 8.85 0.50
CA ILE A 184 7.78 8.42 1.90
C ILE A 184 6.58 8.89 2.74
N ASN A 185 5.79 9.85 2.22
CA ASN A 185 4.51 10.24 2.80
C ASN A 185 3.35 9.27 2.49
N LEU A 186 3.64 8.11 1.92
CA LEU A 186 2.71 7.01 1.70
C LEU A 186 3.04 5.82 2.61
N ILE A 187 2.05 4.98 2.93
CA ILE A 187 2.27 3.72 3.65
C ILE A 187 3.31 2.86 2.93
N SER A 188 3.15 2.66 1.62
CA SER A 188 4.06 1.85 0.81
C SER A 188 5.46 2.47 0.76
N GLY A 189 5.56 3.80 0.67
CA GLY A 189 6.85 4.49 0.74
C GLY A 189 7.58 4.26 2.06
N GLN A 190 6.91 4.46 3.21
CA GLN A 190 7.49 4.16 4.51
C GLN A 190 7.86 2.67 4.66
N PHE A 191 6.99 1.76 4.19
CA PHE A 191 7.25 0.32 4.19
C PHE A 191 8.57 -0.01 3.49
N TYR A 192 8.77 0.49 2.26
CA TYR A 192 10.00 0.22 1.50
C TYR A 192 11.22 0.92 2.11
N PHE A 193 11.07 2.14 2.62
CA PHE A 193 12.18 2.86 3.23
C PHE A 193 12.67 2.20 4.53
N ILE A 194 11.76 1.73 5.40
CA ILE A 194 12.11 0.95 6.60
C ILE A 194 12.90 -0.30 6.21
N LEU A 195 12.47 -1.01 5.18
CA LEU A 195 13.17 -2.20 4.70
C LEU A 195 14.59 -1.87 4.22
N LEU A 196 14.76 -0.78 3.45
CA LEU A 196 16.08 -0.32 2.99
C LEU A 196 17.00 0.04 4.16
N LEU A 197 16.51 0.82 5.12
CA LEU A 197 17.28 1.21 6.30
C LEU A 197 17.78 -0.03 7.05
N LEU A 198 16.90 -1.00 7.31
CA LEU A 198 17.29 -2.23 7.99
C LEU A 198 18.21 -3.13 7.15
N TYR A 199 18.16 -3.04 5.83
CA TYR A 199 19.11 -3.75 4.96
C TYR A 199 20.53 -3.17 5.05
N PHE A 200 20.65 -1.85 5.19
CA PHE A 200 21.95 -1.18 5.30
C PHE A 200 22.53 -1.25 6.72
N TYR A 201 21.70 -1.08 7.76
CA TYR A 201 22.15 -1.03 9.16
C TYR A 201 22.02 -2.35 9.91
N ASN A 202 21.42 -3.39 9.31
CA ASN A 202 21.13 -4.72 9.86
C ASN A 202 20.16 -4.77 11.06
N LYS A 203 20.33 -3.88 12.04
CA LYS A 203 19.45 -3.69 13.20
C LYS A 203 19.37 -2.21 13.55
N ILE A 204 18.18 -1.72 13.88
CA ILE A 204 17.96 -0.31 14.26
C ILE A 204 17.04 -0.28 15.50
N GLU A 205 17.34 0.56 16.48
CA GLU A 205 16.49 0.74 17.65
C GLU A 205 15.11 1.30 17.24
N THR A 206 14.02 0.90 17.88
CA THR A 206 12.68 1.34 17.49
C THR A 206 12.50 2.86 17.58
N LYS A 207 13.13 3.51 18.57
CA LYS A 207 13.10 4.96 18.74
C LYS A 207 13.92 5.65 17.65
N GLU A 208 15.14 5.18 17.41
CA GLU A 208 16.03 5.69 16.38
C GLU A 208 15.44 5.56 14.96
N MET A 209 14.75 4.45 14.65
CA MET A 209 14.01 4.27 13.40
C MET A 209 12.95 5.36 13.21
N ASN A 210 12.12 5.58 14.24
CA ASN A 210 11.07 6.60 14.19
C ASN A 210 11.65 8.01 13.99
N GLU A 211 12.69 8.37 14.74
CA GLU A 211 13.38 9.67 14.63
C GLU A 211 14.01 9.86 13.24
N THR A 212 14.54 8.79 12.64
CA THR A 212 15.17 8.84 11.32
C THR A 212 14.16 9.11 10.21
N ILE A 213 13.00 8.45 10.24
CA ILE A 213 11.96 8.70 9.23
C ILE A 213 11.35 10.09 9.45
N ARG A 214 11.15 10.52 10.71
CA ARG A 214 10.72 11.89 11.03
C ARG A 214 11.68 12.93 10.47
N TYR A 215 12.98 12.68 10.56
CA TYR A 215 13.99 13.56 10.00
C TYR A 215 13.81 13.75 8.49
N ILE A 216 13.64 12.67 7.73
CA ILE A 216 13.38 12.76 6.28
C ILE A 216 12.06 13.48 5.99
N TYR A 217 11.01 13.25 6.80
CA TYR A 217 9.75 13.98 6.70
C TYR A 217 9.92 15.49 6.83
N GLN A 218 10.72 15.93 7.81
CA GLN A 218 11.00 17.35 8.06
C GLN A 218 11.80 17.97 6.91
N GLU A 219 12.86 17.30 6.44
CA GLU A 219 13.67 17.79 5.31
C GLU A 219 12.83 17.95 4.02
N ARG A 220 11.87 17.05 3.81
CA ARG A 220 10.96 17.08 2.66
C ARG A 220 9.72 17.97 2.86
N LYS A 221 9.57 18.58 4.05
CA LYS A 221 8.46 19.46 4.41
C LYS A 221 7.09 18.80 4.30
N PHE A 222 7.00 17.51 4.60
CA PHE A 222 5.71 16.81 4.66
C PHE A 222 4.92 17.18 5.92
N GLU A 223 3.59 17.07 5.86
CA GLU A 223 2.75 17.33 7.03
C GLU A 223 3.00 16.29 8.14
N ALA A 224 3.29 16.78 9.35
CA ALA A 224 3.62 15.91 10.48
C ALA A 224 2.38 15.26 11.14
N ASN A 225 1.18 15.79 10.89
CA ASN A 225 -0.10 15.29 11.44
C ASN A 225 -0.37 13.82 11.06
N GLN A 226 0.00 13.43 9.84
CA GLN A 226 -0.23 12.09 9.29
C GLN A 226 0.94 11.13 9.54
N PHE A 227 2.09 11.59 10.04
CA PHE A 227 3.28 10.74 10.19
C PHE A 227 3.00 9.50 11.05
N GLU A 228 2.37 9.67 12.21
CA GLU A 228 2.13 8.58 13.16
C GLU A 228 1.20 7.50 12.61
N ILE A 229 0.17 7.91 11.88
CA ILE A 229 -0.78 6.98 11.24
C ILE A 229 -0.10 6.20 10.12
N LEU A 230 0.69 6.87 9.27
CA LEU A 230 1.46 6.25 8.19
C LEU A 230 2.54 5.29 8.71
N TYR A 231 3.29 5.69 9.74
CA TYR A 231 4.35 4.89 10.35
C TYR A 231 3.78 3.63 11.02
N THR A 232 2.70 3.79 11.78
CA THR A 232 2.01 2.65 12.41
C THR A 232 1.45 1.69 11.37
N ALA A 233 0.82 2.22 10.32
CA ALA A 233 0.29 1.45 9.19
C ALA A 233 1.37 0.66 8.45
N ALA A 234 2.51 1.29 8.16
CA ALA A 234 3.66 0.64 7.52
C ALA A 234 4.26 -0.46 8.39
N LEU A 235 4.44 -0.23 9.69
CA LEU A 235 4.91 -1.25 10.64
C LEU A 235 3.95 -2.44 10.73
N LYS A 236 2.65 -2.19 10.86
CA LYS A 236 1.63 -3.26 10.88
C LYS A 236 1.71 -4.12 9.62
N ARG A 237 1.85 -3.48 8.45
CA ARG A 237 2.04 -4.17 7.17
C ARG A 237 3.31 -5.02 7.18
N LEU A 238 4.44 -4.47 7.63
CA LEU A 238 5.71 -5.18 7.73
C LEU A 238 5.63 -6.44 8.61
N TYR A 239 4.94 -6.36 9.75
CA TYR A 239 4.70 -7.52 10.61
C TYR A 239 3.76 -8.54 9.98
N LYS A 240 2.63 -8.09 9.42
CA LYS A 240 1.63 -8.97 8.77
C LYS A 240 2.23 -9.74 7.60
N GLU A 241 3.09 -9.09 6.82
CA GLU A 241 3.80 -9.74 5.71
C GLU A 241 5.01 -10.58 6.16
N GLY A 242 5.36 -10.58 7.46
CA GLY A 242 6.47 -11.33 8.02
C GLY A 242 7.84 -10.82 7.58
N MET A 243 7.97 -9.54 7.27
CA MET A 243 9.22 -8.91 6.80
C MET A 243 10.11 -8.42 7.94
N LEU A 244 9.51 -8.17 9.10
CA LEU A 244 10.13 -7.52 10.25
C LEU A 244 10.07 -8.42 11.48
N ILE A 245 11.17 -8.46 12.24
CA ILE A 245 11.27 -9.13 13.53
C ILE A 245 11.64 -8.08 14.58
N LYS A 246 11.03 -8.19 15.76
CA LYS A 246 11.34 -7.35 16.92
C LYS A 246 12.14 -8.15 17.93
N ASN A 247 13.29 -7.62 18.35
CA ASN A 247 14.16 -8.25 19.31
C ASN A 247 14.38 -7.30 20.49
N VAL A 248 14.64 -7.85 21.67
CA VAL A 248 15.08 -7.08 22.84
C VAL A 248 16.56 -7.36 23.06
N ASP A 249 17.36 -6.31 23.18
CA ASP A 249 18.81 -6.36 23.40
C ASP A 249 19.15 -5.27 24.42
N ASN A 250 19.73 -5.64 25.56
CA ASN A 250 20.03 -4.73 26.68
C ASN A 250 18.85 -3.83 27.13
N GLY A 251 17.63 -4.38 27.18
CA GLY A 251 16.42 -3.65 27.58
C GLY A 251 15.86 -2.70 26.52
N LEU A 252 16.54 -2.55 25.38
CA LEU A 252 16.08 -1.75 24.25
C LEU A 252 15.44 -2.64 23.18
N ASN A 253 14.45 -2.08 22.48
CA ASN A 253 13.76 -2.77 21.40
C ASN A 253 14.43 -2.44 20.06
N TYR A 254 14.70 -3.47 19.26
CA TYR A 254 15.29 -3.33 17.94
C TYR A 254 14.43 -3.99 16.87
N TYR A 255 14.43 -3.37 15.71
CA TYR A 255 13.92 -3.94 14.47
C TYR A 255 15.05 -4.63 13.70
N LYS A 256 14.72 -5.77 13.09
CA LYS A 256 15.57 -6.49 12.13
C LYS A 256 14.73 -7.02 10.97
N LEU A 257 15.35 -7.19 9.80
CA LEU A 257 14.71 -7.92 8.71
C LEU A 257 14.59 -9.41 9.05
N SER A 258 13.45 -10.00 8.71
CA SER A 258 13.35 -11.44 8.58
C SER A 258 14.11 -11.92 7.33
N LYS A 259 14.30 -13.23 7.18
CA LYS A 259 14.87 -13.81 5.95
C LYS A 259 14.06 -13.36 4.71
N LYS A 260 12.73 -13.37 4.80
CA LYS A 260 11.82 -12.91 3.74
C LYS A 260 12.02 -11.41 3.45
N GLY A 261 12.10 -10.57 4.48
CA GLY A 261 12.34 -9.13 4.35
C GLY A 261 13.67 -8.84 3.66
N TYR A 262 14.74 -9.54 4.04
CA TYR A 262 16.06 -9.37 3.43
C TYR A 262 16.07 -9.68 1.93
N TYR A 263 15.49 -10.80 1.49
CA TYR A 263 15.42 -11.13 0.07
C TYR A 263 14.50 -10.18 -0.70
N THR A 264 13.41 -9.70 -0.07
CA THR A 264 12.54 -8.68 -0.67
C THR A 264 13.30 -7.39 -0.98
N VAL A 265 14.20 -6.95 -0.09
CA VAL A 265 15.04 -5.77 -0.37
C VAL A 265 16.06 -6.03 -1.47
N LYS A 266 16.65 -7.23 -1.53
CA LYS A 266 17.55 -7.59 -2.63
C LYS A 266 16.83 -7.51 -3.98
N ASP A 267 15.60 -8.00 -4.05
CA ASP A 267 14.76 -7.89 -5.25
C ASP A 267 14.42 -6.42 -5.54
N LEU A 268 14.05 -5.64 -4.52
CA LEU A 268 13.75 -4.21 -4.66
C LEU A 268 14.94 -3.40 -5.21
N LEU A 269 16.16 -3.70 -4.75
CA LEU A 269 17.37 -3.06 -5.26
C LEU A 269 17.57 -3.38 -6.75
N ASN A 270 17.04 -4.50 -7.26
CA ASN A 270 17.08 -4.79 -8.70
C ASN A 270 16.27 -3.81 -9.56
N ASP A 271 15.36 -3.07 -8.93
CA ASP A 271 14.46 -2.10 -9.57
C ASP A 271 14.88 -0.63 -9.35
N VAL A 272 16.06 -0.41 -8.76
CA VAL A 272 16.69 0.92 -8.67
C VAL A 272 17.27 1.31 -10.03
N MET A 273 16.76 2.40 -10.61
CA MET A 273 17.14 2.90 -11.94
C MET A 273 18.40 3.80 -11.87
N VAL A 274 19.53 3.23 -11.44
CA VAL A 274 20.81 3.94 -11.34
C VAL A 274 21.94 3.12 -11.95
N ASP A 275 22.80 3.76 -12.72
CA ASP A 275 24.00 3.15 -13.28
C ASP A 275 24.98 2.74 -12.17
N ASN A 276 25.67 1.61 -12.34
CA ASN A 276 26.63 1.08 -11.35
C ASN A 276 26.05 0.91 -9.94
N ARG A 277 24.78 0.50 -9.83
CA ARG A 277 24.08 0.28 -8.55
C ARG A 277 24.91 -0.45 -7.49
N ASP A 278 25.61 -1.52 -7.84
CA ASP A 278 26.39 -2.31 -6.87
C ASP A 278 27.51 -1.46 -6.24
N LYS A 279 28.11 -0.55 -7.02
CA LYS A 279 29.11 0.41 -6.53
C LYS A 279 28.47 1.43 -5.58
N LEU A 280 27.26 1.90 -5.88
CA LEU A 280 26.51 2.82 -5.00
C LEU A 280 26.17 2.14 -3.66
N VAL A 281 25.59 0.94 -3.69
CA VAL A 281 25.25 0.17 -2.50
C VAL A 281 26.49 -0.13 -1.66
N ASN A 282 27.60 -0.53 -2.29
CA ASN A 282 28.85 -0.79 -1.57
C ASN A 282 29.46 0.49 -0.98
N ARG A 283 29.37 1.63 -1.68
CA ARG A 283 29.83 2.91 -1.14
C ARG A 283 29.06 3.29 0.12
N ILE A 284 27.73 3.18 0.12
CA ILE A 284 26.91 3.46 1.31
C ILE A 284 27.28 2.53 2.46
N ARG A 285 27.52 1.24 2.19
CA ARG A 285 28.00 0.30 3.22
C ARG A 285 29.35 0.71 3.81
N LEU A 286 30.29 1.14 2.97
CA LEU A 286 31.59 1.64 3.43
C LEU A 286 31.43 2.89 4.28
N ASP A 287 30.59 3.84 3.87
CA ASP A 287 30.29 5.05 4.64
C ASP A 287 29.73 4.70 6.03
N ILE A 288 28.82 3.71 6.11
CA ILE A 288 28.26 3.23 7.39
C ILE A 288 29.35 2.61 8.27
N ILE A 289 30.20 1.76 7.72
CA ILE A 289 31.31 1.14 8.46
C ILE A 289 32.26 2.21 8.96
N SER A 290 32.67 3.15 8.09
CA SER A 290 33.57 4.24 8.47
C SER A 290 32.99 5.14 9.57
N ALA A 291 31.68 5.39 9.56
CA ALA A 291 31.01 6.18 10.60
C ALA A 291 30.99 5.50 11.98
N GLN A 292 31.16 4.17 12.06
CA GLN A 292 31.27 3.47 13.35
C GLN A 292 32.64 3.64 14.02
N TYR A 293 33.65 4.13 13.29
CA TYR A 293 35.02 4.34 13.76
C TYR A 293 35.41 5.82 13.87
N ARG A 294 34.45 6.74 13.71
CA ARG A 294 34.61 8.18 13.95
C ARG A 294 34.04 8.53 15.30
#